data_AF-A0A969YXB1-F1
#
_entry.id   AF-A0A969YXB1-F1
#
_cell.length_a   1.000
_cell.length_b   1.000
_cell.length_c   1.000
_cell.angle_alpha   90.00
_cell.angle_beta   90.00
_cell.angle_gamma   90.00
#
_symmetry.space_group_name_H-M   'P 1'
#
loop_
_entity.id
_entity.type
_entity.pdbx_description
1 polymer ?
#
loop_
_entity_poly.entity_id
_entity_poly.type
_entity_poly.pdbx_seq_one_letter_code
_entity_poly.pdbx_strand_id
1 'polypeptide(L)'
;MKIRDLSLEEYFIRTGFYDLLPLATQIAQSLRFSQEEMIEGVCKVYDKFCRYPPTRNRTAWFGLVFKEKLYEARGDLLSFRSQK
;
A
#
# COMPACT_ATOMS: atom_id res chain seq x y z
N MET A 1 -4.70 20.93 6.48
CA MET A 1 -5.38 19.92 5.65
C MET A 1 -5.96 18.87 6.60
N LYS A 2 -7.27 18.88 6.89
CA LYS A 2 -7.88 17.82 7.71
C LYS A 2 -7.83 16.55 6.87
N ILE A 3 -6.94 15.62 7.22
CA ILE A 3 -6.97 14.26 6.68
C ILE A 3 -8.33 13.70 7.12
N ARG A 4 -9.29 13.66 6.19
CA ARG A 4 -10.50 12.87 6.42
C ARG A 4 -10.00 11.43 6.51
N ASP A 5 -10.40 10.68 7.52
CA ASP A 5 -10.14 9.24 7.64
C ASP A 5 -10.77 8.52 6.44
N LEU A 6 -10.07 8.52 5.29
CA LEU A 6 -10.50 7.79 4.11
C LEU A 6 -10.37 6.29 4.44
N SER A 7 -11.35 5.50 4.02
CA SER A 7 -11.28 4.06 4.18
C SER A 7 -10.15 3.47 3.33
N LEU A 8 -9.71 2.26 3.68
CA LEU A 8 -8.77 1.48 2.87
C LEU A 8 -9.24 1.38 1.41
N GLU A 9 -10.54 1.14 1.19
CA GLU A 9 -11.12 1.06 -0.16
C GLU A 9 -10.95 2.35 -0.96
N GLU A 10 -11.19 3.50 -0.35
CA GLU A 10 -11.08 4.81 -0.99
C GLU A 10 -9.63 5.12 -1.43
N TYR A 11 -8.63 4.70 -0.65
CA TYR A 11 -7.22 4.79 -1.06
C TYR A 11 -6.93 3.90 -2.27
N PHE A 12 -7.45 2.68 -2.28
CA PHE A 12 -7.30 1.76 -3.40
C PHE A 12 -8.01 2.27 -4.67
N ILE A 13 -9.17 2.93 -4.53
CA ILE A 13 -9.86 3.60 -5.64
C ILE A 13 -9.00 4.74 -6.20
N ARG A 14 -8.50 5.65 -5.35
CA ARG A 14 -7.73 6.82 -5.77
C ARG A 14 -6.39 6.48 -6.43
N THR A 15 -5.76 5.40 -5.98
CA THR A 15 -4.49 4.91 -6.56
C THR A 15 -4.71 4.05 -7.81
N GLY A 16 -5.97 3.75 -8.16
CA GLY A 16 -6.35 2.94 -9.30
C GLY A 16 -6.16 1.43 -9.10
N PHE A 17 -5.82 0.97 -7.89
CA PHE A 17 -5.55 -0.45 -7.59
C PHE A 17 -6.73 -1.18 -6.92
N TYR A 18 -7.95 -0.62 -6.95
CA TYR A 18 -9.13 -1.22 -6.33
C TYR A 18 -9.40 -2.65 -6.80
N ASP A 19 -9.13 -2.96 -8.06
CA ASP A 19 -9.21 -4.32 -8.63
C ASP A 19 -8.27 -5.32 -7.93
N LEU A 20 -7.21 -4.84 -7.29
CA LEU A 20 -6.21 -5.64 -6.58
C LEU A 20 -6.37 -5.61 -5.06
N LEU A 21 -7.41 -4.97 -4.53
CA LEU A 21 -7.70 -4.95 -3.10
C LEU A 21 -7.84 -6.37 -2.49
N PRO A 22 -8.47 -7.37 -3.14
CA PRO A 22 -8.51 -8.72 -2.61
C PRO A 22 -7.12 -9.35 -2.45
N LEU A 23 -6.24 -9.17 -3.45
CA LEU A 23 -4.85 -9.64 -3.40
C LEU A 23 -4.07 -8.93 -2.30
N ALA A 24 -4.20 -7.61 -2.21
CA ALA A 24 -3.57 -6.81 -1.16
C ALA A 24 -3.99 -7.28 0.24
N THR A 25 -5.28 -7.56 0.42
CA THR A 25 -5.84 -8.07 1.68
C THR A 25 -5.27 -9.44 2.03
N GLN A 26 -5.17 -10.35 1.06
CA GLN A 26 -4.57 -11.67 1.27
C GLN A 26 -3.08 -11.56 1.67
N ILE A 27 -2.31 -10.72 0.99
CA ILE A 27 -0.89 -10.48 1.31
C ILE A 27 -0.77 -9.92 2.73
N ALA A 28 -1.54 -8.87 3.05
CA ALA A 28 -1.50 -8.21 4.34
C ALA A 28 -1.87 -9.17 5.48
N GLN A 29 -2.93 -9.98 5.32
CA GLN A 29 -3.32 -10.98 6.32
C GLN A 29 -2.24 -12.04 6.52
N SER A 30 -1.67 -12.56 5.43
CA SER A 30 -0.64 -13.62 5.50
C SER A 30 0.62 -13.16 6.23
N LEU A 31 0.95 -11.87 6.15
CA LEU A 31 2.15 -11.28 6.74
C LEU A 31 1.85 -10.42 7.97
N ARG A 32 0.60 -10.42 8.45
CA ARG A 32 0.11 -9.68 9.61
C ARG A 32 0.38 -8.17 9.52
N PHE A 33 0.03 -7.56 8.40
CA PHE A 33 0.03 -6.10 8.25
C PHE A 33 -1.32 -5.49 8.65
N SER A 34 -1.28 -4.29 9.22
CA SER A 34 -2.46 -3.51 9.61
C SER A 34 -3.04 -2.74 8.43
N GLN A 35 -4.27 -2.22 8.58
CA GLN A 35 -4.87 -1.34 7.57
C GLN A 35 -4.07 -0.05 7.37
N GLU A 36 -3.49 0.51 8.44
CA GLU A 36 -2.61 1.69 8.35
C GLU A 36 -1.39 1.42 7.45
N GLU A 37 -0.76 0.24 7.63
CA GLU A 37 0.36 -0.21 6.81
C GLU A 37 -0.07 -0.43 5.36
N MET A 38 -1.27 -0.95 5.11
CA MET A 38 -1.81 -1.13 3.76
C MET A 38 -2.09 0.20 3.05
N ILE A 39 -2.64 1.19 3.76
CA ILE A 39 -2.91 2.53 3.23
C ILE A 39 -1.60 3.20 2.81
N GLU A 40 -0.60 3.22 3.69
CA GLU A 40 0.71 3.79 3.37
C GLU A 40 1.39 2.99 2.25
N GLY A 41 1.30 1.66 2.32
CA GLY A 41 1.83 0.76 1.29
C GLY A 41 1.28 1.07 -0.10
N VAL A 42 -0.05 1.20 -0.26
CA VAL A 42 -0.66 1.45 -1.57
C VAL A 42 -0.32 2.85 -2.11
N CYS A 43 -0.20 3.87 -1.25
CA CYS A 43 0.29 5.19 -1.63
C CYS A 43 1.74 5.10 -2.19
N LYS A 44 2.63 4.39 -1.50
CA LYS A 44 4.00 4.16 -1.99
C LYS A 44 4.06 3.32 -3.27
N VAL A 45 3.14 2.36 -3.46
CA VAL A 45 3.02 1.64 -4.74
C VAL A 45 2.63 2.60 -5.86
N TYR A 46 1.68 3.49 -5.61
CA TYR A 46 1.24 4.50 -6.56
C TYR A 46 2.38 5.45 -6.95
N ASP A 47 3.19 5.89 -5.99
CA ASP A 47 4.39 6.70 -6.26
C ASP A 47 5.37 5.97 -7.20
N LYS A 48 5.60 4.67 -6.96
CA LYS A 48 6.48 3.85 -7.81
C LYS A 48 5.86 3.61 -9.18
N PHE A 49 4.53 3.43 -9.26
CA PHE A 49 3.79 3.30 -10.52
C PHE A 49 3.89 4.57 -11.38
N CYS A 50 3.77 5.75 -10.78
CA CYS A 50 3.87 7.03 -11.50
C CYS A 50 5.26 7.25 -12.11
N ARG A 51 6.32 6.76 -11.46
CA ARG A 51 7.70 6.87 -11.96
C ARG A 51 8.07 5.73 -12.91
N TYR A 52 7.65 4.52 -12.59
CA TYR A 52 8.05 3.28 -13.26
C TYR A 52 6.84 2.35 -13.42
N PRO A 53 5.92 2.63 -14.37
CA PRO A 53 4.76 1.80 -14.58
C PRO A 53 5.18 0.41 -15.11
N PRO A 54 4.46 -0.67 -14.72
CA PRO A 54 4.77 -2.01 -15.19
C PRO A 54 4.58 -2.12 -16.71
N THR A 55 5.55 -2.72 -17.38
CA THR A 55 5.48 -2.98 -18.83
C THR A 55 4.77 -4.29 -19.16
N ARG A 56 4.69 -5.23 -18.20
CA ARG A 56 4.01 -6.53 -18.31
C ARG A 56 3.44 -6.96 -16.97
N ASN A 57 2.27 -7.62 -17.00
CA ASN A 57 1.57 -8.22 -15.86
C ASN A 57 1.48 -7.32 -14.61
N ARG A 58 0.53 -6.39 -14.65
CA ARG A 58 0.24 -5.42 -13.58
C ARG A 58 0.00 -6.09 -12.22
N THR A 59 -0.71 -7.22 -12.19
CA THR A 59 -1.05 -7.94 -10.94
C THR A 59 0.18 -8.52 -10.26
N ALA A 60 1.05 -9.21 -11.03
CA ALA A 60 2.28 -9.76 -10.47
C ALA A 60 3.24 -8.67 -9.99
N TRP A 61 3.37 -7.59 -10.79
CA TRP A 61 4.16 -6.42 -10.41
C TRP A 61 3.63 -5.78 -9.12
N PHE A 62 2.31 -5.57 -9.03
CA PHE A 62 1.67 -5.01 -7.85
C PHE A 62 1.93 -5.88 -6.63
N GLY A 63 1.73 -7.20 -6.70
CA GLY A 63 1.95 -8.08 -5.55
C GLY A 63 3.38 -8.02 -5.01
N LEU A 64 4.37 -7.98 -5.91
CA LEU A 64 5.78 -7.84 -5.53
C LEU A 64 6.06 -6.48 -4.87
N VAL A 65 5.65 -5.39 -5.52
CA VAL A 65 5.91 -4.02 -5.05
C VAL A 65 5.13 -3.71 -3.78
N PHE A 66 3.87 -4.14 -3.69
CA PHE A 66 3.04 -3.93 -2.51
C PHE A 66 3.66 -4.60 -1.28
N LYS A 67 4.17 -5.83 -1.42
CA LYS A 67 4.90 -6.51 -0.33
C LYS A 67 6.13 -5.72 0.12
N GLU A 68 6.96 -5.24 -0.82
CA GLU A 68 8.11 -4.37 -0.52
C GLU A 68 7.65 -3.12 0.26
N LYS A 69 6.62 -2.44 -0.23
CA LYS A 69 6.12 -1.18 0.35
C LYS A 69 5.41 -1.34 1.69
N LEU A 70 4.83 -2.51 1.98
CA LEU A 70 4.30 -2.82 3.30
C LEU A 70 5.39 -2.87 4.38
N TYR A 71 6.56 -3.44 4.08
CA TYR A 71 7.68 -3.46 5.02
C TYR A 71 8.27 -2.07 5.24
N GLU A 72 8.40 -1.26 4.16
CA GLU A 72 8.81 0.15 4.28
C GLU A 72 7.81 0.93 5.15
N ALA A 73 6.51 0.81 4.88
CA ALA A 73 5.46 1.46 5.65
C ALA A 73 5.50 1.10 7.14
N ARG A 74 5.71 -0.17 7.47
CA ARG A 74 5.92 -0.62 8.86
C ARG A 74 7.11 0.08 9.51
N GLY A 75 8.24 0.12 8.80
CA GLY A 75 9.45 0.80 9.28
C GLY A 75 9.21 2.29 9.58
N ASP A 76 8.54 2.97 8.66
CA ASP A 76 8.18 4.40 8.79
C ASP A 76 7.25 4.63 9.99
N LEU A 77 6.20 3.81 10.14
CA LEU A 77 5.24 3.92 11.24
C LEU A 77 5.87 3.62 12.60
N LEU A 78 6.74 2.61 12.70
CA LEU A 78 7.47 2.30 13.93
C LEU A 78 8.43 3.44 14.29
N SER A 79 9.15 3.99 13.31
CA SER A 79 10.06 5.11 13.51
C SER A 79 9.31 6.35 13.99
N PHE A 80 8.19 6.69 13.35
CA PHE A 80 7.35 7.81 13.75
C PHE A 80 6.76 7.65 15.16
N ARG A 81 6.38 6.42 15.55
CA ARG A 81 5.90 6.12 16.91
C ARG A 81 7.01 6.24 17.96
N SER A 82 8.26 5.91 17.62
CA SER A 82 9.41 6.02 18.53
C SER A 82 9.88 7.46 18.79
N GLN A 83 9.53 8.39 17.89
CA GLN A 83 9.86 9.82 18.00
C GLN A 83 8.79 10.63 18.75
N LYS A 84 7.67 10.01 19.12
CA LYS A 84 6.62 10.60 19.97
C LYS A 84 6.86 10.25 21.43
#